data_AF-A0A382K660-F1
#
_entry.id   AF-A0A382K660-F1
#
_cell.length_a   1.000
_cell.length_b   1.000
_cell.length_c   1.000
_cell.angle_alpha   90.00
_cell.angle_beta   90.00
_cell.angle_gamma   90.00
#
_symmetry.space_group_name_H-M   'P 1'
#
loop_
_entity.id
_entity.type
_entity.pdbx_description
1 polymer ?
#
loop_
_entity_poly.entity_id
_entity_poly.type
_entity_poly.pdbx_seq_one_letter_code
_entity_poly.pdbx_strand_id
1 'polypeptide(L)'
;MKKAQLLWKSIAPIGLGSIGLMLIPALVSGQTGDVVTYAKDVAPIIQQNCQTCHRAGSVAPMTLLTYEDARSFAPRIKYQVSNRLMPPWPLDVGVGIQHFQNDPSLTNDEIETIVQWVDAGSPLGDEADLLPNPV
;
A
#
# COMPACT_ATOMS: atom_id res chain seq x y z
N MET A 1 -50.02 16.19 65.39
CA MET A 1 -50.46 14.89 65.95
C MET A 1 -50.71 13.91 64.79
N LYS A 2 -49.98 12.78 64.76
CA LYS A 2 -50.41 11.41 64.37
C LYS A 2 -51.30 11.30 63.10
N LYS A 3 -50.91 10.66 61.99
CA LYS A 3 -50.50 9.25 61.81
C LYS A 3 -50.09 9.08 60.32
N ALA A 4 -48.96 8.40 60.05
CA ALA A 4 -48.89 6.99 59.62
C ALA A 4 -49.45 6.79 58.19
N GLN A 5 -48.57 6.66 57.19
CA GLN A 5 -47.91 5.42 56.75
C GLN A 5 -48.77 4.62 55.76
N LEU A 6 -48.13 4.34 54.62
CA LEU A 6 -48.33 3.23 53.69
C LEU A 6 -49.59 3.30 52.83
N LEU A 7 -49.40 3.28 51.51
CA LEU A 7 -49.81 2.14 50.68
C LEU A 7 -49.21 2.29 49.26
N TRP A 8 -48.11 1.57 49.08
CA TRP A 8 -47.70 0.87 47.87
C TRP A 8 -48.85 0.59 46.88
N LYS A 9 -48.67 1.01 45.62
CA LYS A 9 -49.30 0.60 44.33
C LYS A 9 -49.26 1.86 43.43
N SER A 10 -48.62 1.93 42.27
CA SER A 10 -48.38 0.91 41.26
C SER A 10 -47.14 1.27 40.46
N ILE A 11 -46.36 0.25 40.11
CA ILE A 11 -45.31 0.29 39.10
C ILE A 11 -45.97 0.06 37.74
N ALA A 12 -45.78 0.97 36.77
CA ALA A 12 -45.82 0.71 35.32
C ALA A 12 -45.20 1.92 34.58
N PRO A 13 -44.66 1.78 33.35
CA PRO A 13 -43.24 1.95 33.11
C PRO A 13 -42.87 3.17 32.25
N ILE A 14 -41.60 3.53 32.32
CA ILE A 14 -40.70 3.91 31.20
C ILE A 14 -41.31 4.84 30.15
N GLY A 15 -40.89 6.11 30.22
CA GLY A 15 -40.93 7.04 29.10
C GLY A 15 -39.64 7.87 29.07
N LEU A 16 -38.49 7.21 28.88
CA LEU A 16 -37.26 7.91 28.52
C LEU A 16 -37.42 8.39 27.07
N GLY A 17 -37.84 9.65 26.91
CA GLY A 17 -37.80 10.36 25.64
C GLY A 17 -36.36 10.75 25.31
N SER A 18 -35.54 9.79 24.93
CA SER A 18 -34.21 10.04 24.37
C SER A 18 -34.37 10.47 22.91
N ILE A 19 -34.29 11.78 22.64
CA ILE A 19 -34.09 12.29 21.28
C ILE A 19 -32.71 11.80 20.83
N GLY A 20 -32.69 10.65 20.14
CA GLY A 20 -31.49 10.11 19.53
C GLY A 20 -31.07 10.99 18.37
N LEU A 21 -29.99 11.75 18.55
CA LEU A 21 -29.26 12.38 17.45
C LEU A 21 -28.68 11.26 16.58
N MET A 22 -29.40 10.85 15.53
CA MET A 22 -28.90 9.94 14.53
C MET A 22 -27.74 10.61 13.78
N LEU A 23 -26.52 10.23 14.10
CA LEU A 23 -25.35 10.47 13.27
C LEU A 23 -25.51 9.62 12.01
N ILE A 24 -25.93 10.26 10.92
CA ILE A 24 -25.91 9.64 9.59
C ILE A 24 -24.43 9.50 9.19
N PRO A 25 -23.92 8.28 8.94
CA PRO A 25 -22.59 8.13 8.37
C PRO A 25 -22.64 8.72 6.97
N ALA A 26 -21.81 9.74 6.70
CA ALA A 26 -21.56 10.16 5.34
C ALA A 26 -20.94 8.97 4.60
N LEU A 27 -21.62 8.48 3.57
CA LEU A 27 -21.05 7.53 2.62
C LEU A 27 -19.93 8.28 1.88
N VAL A 28 -18.69 8.07 2.33
CA VAL A 28 -17.51 8.45 1.57
C VAL A 28 -17.45 7.53 0.36
N SER A 29 -17.85 8.02 -0.80
CA SER A 29 -17.50 7.40 -2.08
C SER A 29 -15.99 7.53 -2.24
N GLY A 30 -15.27 6.42 -2.05
CA GLY A 30 -13.85 6.34 -2.43
C GLY A 30 -13.71 6.61 -3.92
N GLN A 31 -12.78 7.49 -4.29
CA GLN A 31 -12.49 7.74 -5.70
C GLN A 31 -11.99 6.46 -6.35
N THR A 32 -12.71 5.95 -7.35
CA THR A 32 -12.24 4.93 -8.29
C THR A 32 -11.25 5.59 -9.25
N GLY A 33 -10.04 5.89 -8.76
CA GLY A 33 -8.86 5.78 -9.61
C GLY A 33 -8.56 4.29 -9.78
N ASP A 34 -8.08 3.89 -10.96
CA ASP A 34 -7.59 2.51 -11.14
C ASP A 34 -6.52 2.24 -10.07
N VAL A 35 -6.76 1.23 -9.24
CA VAL A 35 -5.83 0.85 -8.17
C VAL A 35 -4.58 0.29 -8.82
N VAL A 36 -3.41 0.80 -8.46
CA VAL A 36 -2.12 0.26 -8.92
C VAL A 36 -1.97 -1.18 -8.41
N THR A 37 -1.66 -2.11 -9.29
CA THR A 37 -1.54 -3.54 -8.98
C THR A 37 -0.16 -4.10 -9.31
N TYR A 38 0.19 -5.20 -8.66
CA TYR A 38 1.45 -5.87 -8.95
C TYR A 38 1.51 -6.37 -10.38
N ALA A 39 0.52 -7.14 -10.80
CA ALA A 39 0.52 -7.85 -12.07
C ALA A 39 0.67 -6.89 -13.27
N LYS A 40 -0.15 -5.84 -13.29
CA LYS A 40 -0.20 -4.89 -14.40
C LYS A 40 0.91 -3.84 -14.36
N ASP A 41 1.17 -3.27 -13.18
CA ASP A 41 1.91 -2.01 -13.09
C ASP A 41 3.31 -2.17 -12.47
N VAL A 42 3.47 -3.00 -11.44
CA VAL A 42 4.75 -3.11 -10.69
C VAL A 42 5.64 -4.24 -11.20
N ALA A 43 5.07 -5.36 -11.63
CA ALA A 43 5.81 -6.50 -12.15
C ALA A 43 6.74 -6.10 -13.31
N PRO A 44 6.32 -5.31 -14.32
CA PRO A 44 7.22 -4.84 -15.37
C PRO A 44 8.45 -4.10 -14.82
N ILE A 45 8.24 -3.23 -13.83
CA ILE A 45 9.30 -2.40 -13.22
C ILE A 45 10.30 -3.29 -12.46
N ILE A 46 9.80 -4.24 -11.66
CA ILE A 46 10.66 -5.16 -10.89
C ILE A 46 11.44 -6.08 -11.83
N GLN A 47 10.80 -6.61 -12.87
CA GLN A 47 11.45 -7.48 -13.84
C GLN A 47 12.59 -6.75 -14.57
N GLN A 48 12.35 -5.53 -15.03
CA GLN A 48 13.33 -4.75 -15.78
C GLN A 48 14.49 -4.25 -14.91
N ASN A 49 14.21 -3.76 -13.70
CA ASN A 49 15.16 -2.98 -12.93
C ASN A 49 15.74 -3.72 -11.71
N CYS A 50 15.11 -4.81 -11.26
CA CYS A 50 15.50 -5.47 -10.00
C CYS A 50 16.01 -6.89 -10.21
N GLN A 51 15.37 -7.70 -11.07
CA GLN A 51 15.60 -9.15 -11.13
C GLN A 51 17.00 -9.54 -11.61
N THR A 52 17.69 -8.70 -12.39
CA THR A 52 19.10 -8.90 -12.77
C THR A 52 19.99 -9.17 -11.55
N CYS A 53 19.74 -8.43 -10.46
CA CYS A 53 20.48 -8.55 -9.19
C CYS A 53 19.73 -9.37 -8.15
N HIS A 54 18.39 -9.30 -8.13
CA HIS A 54 17.50 -9.93 -7.16
C HIS A 54 16.93 -11.27 -7.65
N ARG A 55 17.84 -12.21 -7.92
CA ARG A 55 17.53 -13.58 -8.32
C ARG A 55 18.45 -14.57 -7.62
N ALA A 56 18.01 -15.83 -7.55
CA ALA A 56 18.80 -16.90 -6.95
C ALA A 56 20.20 -16.99 -7.60
N GLY A 57 21.25 -17.02 -6.77
CA GLY A 57 22.64 -17.10 -7.23
C GLY A 57 23.24 -15.80 -7.76
N SER A 58 22.52 -14.67 -7.72
CA SER A 58 23.05 -13.35 -8.04
C SER A 58 23.55 -12.61 -6.79
N VAL A 59 23.88 -11.33 -6.93
CA VAL A 59 24.57 -10.53 -5.91
C VAL A 59 23.67 -10.11 -4.74
N ALA A 60 22.35 -10.01 -4.94
CA ALA A 60 21.45 -9.60 -3.87
C ALA A 60 21.07 -10.78 -2.96
N PRO A 61 20.93 -10.54 -1.64
CA PRO A 61 20.68 -11.60 -0.66
C PRO A 61 19.23 -12.11 -0.65
N MET A 62 18.36 -11.54 -1.48
CA MET A 62 16.95 -11.92 -1.59
C MET A 62 16.48 -11.90 -3.05
N THR A 63 15.52 -12.76 -3.35
CA THR A 63 14.83 -12.86 -4.65
C THR A 63 13.71 -11.84 -4.74
N LEU A 64 13.43 -11.35 -5.95
CA LEU A 64 12.23 -10.59 -6.32
C LEU A 64 11.60 -11.20 -7.58
N LEU A 65 11.70 -12.51 -7.74
CA LEU A 65 11.12 -13.21 -8.87
C LEU A 65 9.60 -13.30 -8.69
N THR A 66 9.10 -13.71 -7.53
CA THR A 66 7.65 -13.92 -7.35
C THR A 66 6.93 -12.71 -6.78
N TYR A 67 5.61 -12.66 -6.93
CA TYR A 67 4.78 -11.67 -6.23
C TYR A 67 4.94 -11.81 -4.71
N GLU A 68 5.00 -13.04 -4.20
CA GLU A 68 5.16 -13.34 -2.78
C GLU A 68 6.47 -12.77 -2.25
N ASP A 69 7.55 -12.88 -3.02
CA ASP A 69 8.84 -12.25 -2.72
C ASP A 69 8.69 -10.73 -2.66
N ALA A 70 8.18 -10.11 -3.73
CA ALA A 70 8.04 -8.66 -3.83
C ALA A 70 7.14 -8.09 -2.72
N ARG A 71 6.01 -8.73 -2.44
CA ARG A 71 5.07 -8.35 -1.37
C ARG A 71 5.71 -8.47 0.01
N SER A 72 6.50 -9.51 0.27
CA SER A 72 7.18 -9.70 1.56
C SER A 72 8.19 -8.60 1.85
N PHE A 73 8.81 -8.05 0.80
CA PHE A 73 9.77 -6.95 0.91
C PHE A 73 9.18 -5.56 0.59
N ALA A 74 7.89 -5.45 0.30
CA ALA A 74 7.25 -4.22 -0.20
C ALA A 74 7.61 -2.94 0.60
N PRO A 75 7.53 -2.91 1.94
CA PRO A 75 7.92 -1.72 2.71
C PRO A 75 9.39 -1.34 2.53
N ARG A 76 10.27 -2.34 2.42
CA ARG A 76 11.70 -2.14 2.18
C ARG A 76 11.95 -1.67 0.75
N ILE A 77 11.27 -2.26 -0.23
CA ILE A 77 11.35 -1.83 -1.64
C ILE A 77 10.98 -0.35 -1.72
N LYS A 78 9.82 0.05 -1.18
CA LYS A 78 9.38 1.45 -1.12
C LYS A 78 10.46 2.35 -0.51
N TYR A 79 11.00 1.98 0.66
CA TYR A 79 12.06 2.76 1.30
C TYR A 79 13.28 2.92 0.39
N GLN A 80 13.76 1.85 -0.23
CA GLN A 80 14.96 1.88 -1.06
C GLN A 80 14.77 2.71 -2.33
N VAL A 81 13.64 2.56 -3.03
CA VAL A 81 13.40 3.30 -4.29
C VAL A 81 13.09 4.77 -4.05
N SER A 82 12.30 5.10 -3.02
CA SER A 82 11.97 6.49 -2.69
C SER A 82 13.19 7.30 -2.23
N ASN A 83 14.18 6.64 -1.63
CA ASN A 83 15.46 7.26 -1.27
C ASN A 83 16.53 7.13 -2.37
N ARG A 84 16.18 6.63 -3.56
CA ARG A 84 17.10 6.38 -4.69
C ARG A 84 18.34 5.57 -4.29
N LEU A 85 18.17 4.63 -3.37
CA LEU A 85 19.21 3.67 -2.94
C LEU A 85 19.22 2.41 -3.81
N MET A 86 18.13 2.16 -4.53
CA MET A 86 17.99 1.03 -5.46
C MET A 86 17.36 1.50 -6.79
N PRO A 87 17.84 0.97 -7.94
CA PRO A 87 19.05 0.15 -8.08
C PRO A 87 20.32 0.90 -7.66
N PRO A 88 21.37 0.21 -7.17
CA PRO A 88 22.58 0.89 -6.71
C PRO A 88 23.27 1.58 -7.88
N TRP A 89 23.30 2.90 -7.86
CA TRP A 89 23.96 3.71 -8.88
C TRP A 89 24.77 4.84 -8.22
N PRO A 90 26.05 4.59 -7.86
CA PRO A 90 26.87 5.54 -7.12
C PRO A 90 27.42 6.65 -8.03
N LEU A 91 26.54 7.36 -8.73
CA LEU A 91 26.87 8.54 -9.52
C LEU A 91 26.34 9.81 -8.85
N ASP A 92 27.17 10.85 -8.86
CA ASP A 92 26.75 12.19 -8.45
C ASP A 92 25.97 12.84 -9.60
N VAL A 93 24.64 12.87 -9.47
CA VAL A 93 23.73 13.51 -10.44
C VAL A 93 23.58 15.02 -10.19
N GLY A 94 24.31 15.62 -9.25
CA GLY A 94 24.26 17.06 -8.98
C GLY A 94 25.23 17.88 -9.85
N VAL A 95 26.21 17.24 -10.47
CA VAL A 95 27.29 17.89 -11.21
C VAL A 95 27.65 17.09 -12.47
N GLY A 96 28.10 17.77 -13.53
CA GLY A 96 28.59 17.10 -14.74
C GLY A 96 27.48 16.55 -15.65
N ILE A 97 27.78 15.46 -16.38
CA ILE A 97 26.89 14.85 -17.38
C ILE A 97 25.73 14.17 -16.67
N GLN A 98 24.50 14.50 -17.07
CA GLN A 98 23.27 14.02 -16.44
C GLN A 98 22.59 12.87 -17.17
N HIS A 99 22.99 12.61 -18.42
CA HIS A 99 22.39 11.59 -19.26
C HIS A 99 23.43 10.55 -19.60
N PHE A 100 23.35 9.42 -18.90
CA PHE A 100 24.21 8.27 -19.13
C PHE A 100 23.52 7.28 -20.06
N GLN A 101 24.30 6.67 -20.96
CA GLN A 101 23.79 5.53 -21.70
C GLN A 101 23.62 4.35 -20.73
N ASN A 102 22.46 3.69 -20.78
CA ASN A 102 22.10 2.58 -19.89
C ASN A 102 22.04 2.96 -18.40
N ASP A 103 21.49 4.13 -18.07
CA ASP A 103 21.19 4.52 -16.69
C ASP A 103 20.21 3.51 -16.06
N PRO A 104 20.60 2.78 -14.99
CA PRO A 104 19.74 1.81 -14.32
C PRO A 104 18.79 2.47 -13.30
N SER A 105 18.80 3.80 -13.19
CA SER A 105 17.94 4.54 -12.26
C SER A 105 16.48 4.43 -12.66
N LEU A 106 15.62 4.29 -11.65
CA LEU A 106 14.18 4.42 -11.85
C LEU A 106 13.80 5.86 -12.19
N THR A 107 12.84 6.00 -13.09
CA THR A 107 12.10 7.24 -13.34
C THR A 107 11.25 7.62 -12.13
N ASN A 108 10.83 8.87 -12.04
CA ASN A 108 9.93 9.31 -10.96
C ASN A 108 8.60 8.57 -11.00
N ASP A 109 8.06 8.31 -12.20
CA ASP A 109 6.77 7.64 -12.39
C ASP A 109 6.85 6.17 -11.95
N GLU A 110 7.95 5.47 -12.22
CA GLU A 110 8.18 4.11 -11.72
C GLU A 110 8.28 4.06 -10.20
N ILE A 111 9.01 5.01 -9.59
CA ILE A 111 9.11 5.14 -8.13
C ILE A 111 7.72 5.40 -7.54
N GLU A 112 6.95 6.32 -8.12
CA GLU A 112 5.61 6.66 -7.66
C GLU A 112 4.66 5.47 -7.78
N THR A 113 4.72 4.73 -8.89
CA THR A 113 3.92 3.50 -9.11
C THR A 113 4.19 2.48 -8.00
N ILE A 114 5.47 2.21 -7.69
CA ILE A 114 5.85 1.31 -6.60
C ILE A 114 5.34 1.85 -5.25
N VAL A 115 5.53 3.14 -4.97
CA VAL A 115 5.10 3.76 -3.71
C VAL A 115 3.59 3.63 -3.52
N GLN A 116 2.80 3.98 -4.54
CA GLN A 116 1.34 3.90 -4.54
C GLN A 116 0.87 2.46 -4.35
N TRP A 117 1.49 1.50 -5.03
CA TRP A 117 1.19 0.07 -4.85
C TRP A 117 1.42 -0.39 -3.41
N VAL A 118 2.55 -0.01 -2.79
CA VAL A 118 2.84 -0.35 -1.39
C VAL A 118 1.84 0.32 -0.44
N ASP A 119 1.50 1.58 -0.68
CA ASP A 119 0.54 2.33 0.14
C ASP A 119 -0.89 1.80 0.02
N ALA A 120 -1.25 1.22 -1.13
CA ALA A 120 -2.51 0.50 -1.35
C ALA A 120 -2.55 -0.90 -0.70
N GLY A 121 -1.50 -1.31 0.02
CA GLY A 121 -1.42 -2.62 0.68
C GLY A 121 -0.85 -3.73 -0.22
N SER A 122 -0.15 -3.36 -1.29
CA SER A 122 0.50 -4.27 -2.24
C SER A 122 -0.44 -5.28 -2.89
N PRO A 123 -1.55 -4.86 -3.53
CA PRO A 123 -2.49 -5.78 -4.18
C PRO A 123 -1.85 -6.50 -5.39
N LEU A 124 -2.18 -7.79 -5.58
CA LEU A 124 -1.74 -8.56 -6.74
C LEU A 124 -2.33 -8.01 -8.04
N GLY A 125 -3.64 -7.73 -8.05
CA GLY A 125 -4.39 -7.44 -9.27
C GLY A 125 -4.95 -8.71 -9.91
N ASP A 126 -5.28 -8.62 -11.20
CA ASP A 126 -5.72 -9.77 -11.99
C ASP A 126 -4.51 -10.66 -12.33
N GLU A 127 -4.62 -11.96 -12.04
CA GLU A 127 -3.57 -12.93 -12.39
C GLU A 127 -3.39 -13.06 -13.91
N ALA A 128 -4.41 -12.72 -14.71
CA ALA A 128 -4.32 -12.72 -16.17
C ALA A 128 -3.34 -11.66 -16.71
N ASP A 129 -3.09 -10.60 -15.94
CA ASP A 129 -2.13 -9.55 -16.28
C ASP A 129 -0.70 -9.89 -15.84
N LEU A 130 -0.50 -11.01 -15.11
CA LEU A 130 0.84 -11.38 -14.65
C LEU A 130 1.76 -11.68 -15.82
N LEU A 131 2.81 -10.88 -15.92
CA LEU A 131 3.89 -11.15 -16.85
C LEU A 131 4.60 -12.46 -16.49
N PRO A 132 4.97 -13.29 -17.48
CA PRO A 132 5.85 -14.42 -17.25
C PRO A 132 7.15 -13.90 -16.65
N ASN A 133 7.68 -14.58 -15.64
CA ASN A 133 8.88 -14.15 -14.95
C ASN A 133 10.10 -14.28 -15.88
N PRO A 134 10.63 -13.17 -16.45
CA PRO A 134 11.86 -13.22 -17.19
C PRO A 134 13.01 -13.31 -16.18
N VAL A 135 14.21 -13.65 -16.64
CA VAL A 135 15.39 -13.53 -15.81
C VAL A 135 16.57 -13.02 -16.61
#